data_AF-A0A923HVI0-F1
#
_entry.id   AF-A0A923HVI0-F1
#
_cell.length_a   1.000
_cell.length_b   1.000
_cell.length_c   1.000
_cell.angle_alpha   90.00
_cell.angle_beta   90.00
_cell.angle_gamma   90.00
#
_symmetry.space_group_name_H-M   'P 1'
#
loop_
_entity.id
_entity.type
_entity.pdbx_description
1 polymer ?
#
loop_
_entity_poly.entity_id
_entity_poly.type
_entity_poly.pdbx_seq_one_letter_code
_entity_poly.pdbx_strand_id
1 'polypeptide(L)'
;VAETATATANSFTVSAPAGLASITVGGTNVTLAQLNALGGTPITITTAKGSLVLTGFNSGTGVVSYTYDPSVQSANSDVTDSVTVAVTDALG
;
A
#
# COMPACT_ATOMS: atom_id res chain seq x y z
N VAL A 1 -17.33 21.20 -6.82
CA VAL A 1 -16.50 21.29 -5.60
C VAL A 1 -15.29 20.42 -5.87
N ALA A 2 -14.07 20.95 -5.71
CA ALA A 2 -12.85 20.14 -5.82
C ALA A 2 -12.69 19.33 -4.54
N GLU A 3 -12.24 18.08 -4.63
CA GLU A 3 -11.86 17.32 -3.43
C GLU A 3 -10.70 18.01 -2.69
N THR A 4 -10.86 18.18 -1.38
CA THR A 4 -9.82 18.59 -0.42
C THR A 4 -9.39 17.42 0.47
N ALA A 5 -9.64 16.18 0.05
CA ALA A 5 -9.22 15.01 0.78
C ALA A 5 -7.68 14.98 0.88
N THR A 6 -7.17 14.94 2.10
CA THR A 6 -5.74 14.78 2.38
C THR A 6 -5.41 13.30 2.56
N ALA A 7 -4.13 12.95 2.43
CA ALA A 7 -3.62 11.61 2.73
C ALA A 7 -4.28 10.96 3.96
N THR A 8 -5.07 9.90 3.75
CA THR A 8 -5.74 9.15 4.82
C THR A 8 -4.92 7.94 5.22
N ALA A 9 -4.67 7.77 6.52
CA ALA A 9 -3.96 6.61 7.05
C ALA A 9 -4.89 5.40 7.17
N ASN A 10 -4.46 4.28 6.60
CA ASN A 10 -5.16 3.01 6.57
C ASN A 10 -4.17 1.85 6.76
N SER A 11 -4.69 0.65 6.93
CA SER A 11 -3.88 -0.55 7.03
C SER A 11 -4.58 -1.74 6.36
N PHE A 12 -3.78 -2.71 5.94
CA PHE A 12 -4.26 -3.99 5.44
C PHE A 12 -3.45 -5.12 6.07
N THR A 13 -4.03 -6.30 6.16
CA THR A 13 -3.36 -7.50 6.67
C THR A 13 -2.93 -8.38 5.51
N VAL A 14 -1.67 -8.81 5.53
CA VAL A 14 -1.15 -9.87 4.67
C VAL A 14 -0.81 -11.06 5.54
N SER A 15 -1.26 -12.25 5.15
CA SER A 15 -0.95 -13.48 5.88
C SER A 15 -0.24 -14.45 4.94
N ALA A 16 0.93 -14.90 5.36
CA ALA A 16 1.79 -15.82 4.65
C ALA A 16 2.20 -16.93 5.65
N PRO A 17 1.49 -18.07 5.69
CA PRO A 17 1.67 -19.09 6.72
C PRO A 17 3.08 -19.70 6.78
N ALA A 18 3.80 -19.75 5.66
CA ALA A 18 5.16 -20.26 5.61
C ALA A 18 6.22 -19.13 5.61
N GLY A 19 5.78 -17.88 5.69
CA GLY A 19 6.60 -16.69 5.86
C GLY A 19 6.45 -15.74 4.67
N LEU A 20 6.47 -14.44 4.90
CA LEU A 20 6.31 -13.47 3.83
C LEU A 20 7.64 -13.26 3.08
N ALA A 21 7.69 -13.51 1.76
CA ALA A 21 8.87 -13.23 0.93
C ALA A 21 8.83 -11.81 0.35
N SER A 22 7.73 -11.47 -0.32
CA SER A 22 7.50 -10.14 -0.89
C SER A 22 6.01 -9.87 -1.06
N ILE A 23 5.66 -8.60 -1.22
CA ILE A 23 4.34 -8.18 -1.69
C ILE A 23 4.50 -7.34 -2.94
N THR A 24 3.57 -7.45 -3.87
CA THR A 24 3.47 -6.53 -5.01
C THR A 24 2.24 -5.68 -4.83
N VAL A 25 2.43 -4.36 -4.70
CA VAL A 25 1.34 -3.40 -4.49
C VAL A 25 1.33 -2.43 -5.67
N GLY A 26 0.24 -2.39 -6.44
CA GLY A 26 0.11 -1.49 -7.59
C GLY A 26 1.19 -1.69 -8.67
N GLY A 27 1.75 -2.89 -8.77
CA GLY A 27 2.87 -3.20 -9.67
C GLY A 27 4.26 -2.97 -9.08
N THR A 28 4.37 -2.38 -7.88
CA THR A 28 5.64 -2.22 -7.16
C THR A 28 5.92 -3.45 -6.31
N ASN A 29 6.98 -4.19 -6.63
CA ASN A 29 7.44 -5.30 -5.80
C ASN A 29 8.22 -4.78 -4.58
N VAL A 30 7.70 -5.08 -3.40
CA VAL A 30 8.26 -4.75 -2.09
C VAL A 30 8.67 -6.04 -1.39
N THR A 31 9.97 -6.23 -1.20
CA THR A 31 10.52 -7.39 -0.49
C THR A 31 10.28 -7.31 1.01
N LEU A 32 10.40 -8.43 1.72
CA LEU A 32 10.33 -8.44 3.19
C LEU A 32 11.31 -7.46 3.84
N ALA A 33 12.53 -7.34 3.29
CA ALA A 33 13.53 -6.41 3.80
C ALA A 33 13.06 -4.95 3.67
N GLN A 34 12.45 -4.61 2.54
CA GLN A 34 11.86 -3.29 2.32
C GLN A 34 10.65 -3.04 3.20
N LEU A 35 9.79 -4.04 3.40
CA LEU A 35 8.67 -3.98 4.35
C LEU A 35 9.14 -3.66 5.76
N ASN A 36 10.14 -4.39 6.25
CA ASN A 36 10.74 -4.13 7.56
C ASN A 36 11.41 -2.75 7.63
N ALA A 37 11.89 -2.22 6.52
CA ALA A 37 12.49 -0.89 6.44
C ALA A 37 11.46 0.25 6.34
N LEU A 38 10.17 -0.02 6.11
CA LEU A 38 9.14 1.01 5.88
C LEU A 38 9.06 2.06 7.00
N GLY A 39 9.34 1.66 8.24
CA GLY A 39 9.35 2.59 9.39
C GLY A 39 10.40 3.70 9.30
N GLY A 40 11.45 3.53 8.48
CA GLY A 40 12.46 4.56 8.19
C GLY A 40 12.58 4.92 6.71
N THR A 41 12.11 4.05 5.81
CA THR A 41 12.17 4.22 4.35
C THR A 41 10.78 3.92 3.77
N PRO A 42 9.85 4.87 3.86
CA PRO A 42 8.51 4.70 3.31
C PRO A 42 8.57 4.51 1.79
N ILE A 43 7.65 3.70 1.26
CA ILE A 43 7.59 3.38 -0.18
C ILE A 43 6.35 4.01 -0.78
N THR A 44 6.57 4.89 -1.74
CA THR A 44 5.50 5.55 -2.49
C THR A 44 5.15 4.76 -3.74
N ILE A 45 3.85 4.54 -3.94
CA ILE A 45 3.24 3.81 -5.04
C ILE A 45 2.26 4.77 -5.70
N THR A 46 2.65 5.32 -6.83
CA THR A 46 1.82 6.24 -7.60
C THR A 46 0.81 5.44 -8.42
N THR A 47 -0.47 5.72 -8.24
CA THR A 47 -1.55 5.15 -9.04
C THR A 47 -2.04 6.18 -10.05
N ALA A 48 -2.94 5.80 -10.95
CA ALA A 48 -3.52 6.73 -11.91
C ALA A 48 -4.46 7.77 -11.26
N LYS A 49 -4.84 7.57 -9.99
CA LYS A 49 -5.87 8.34 -9.29
C LYS A 49 -5.38 8.93 -7.96
N GLY A 50 -4.19 8.58 -7.50
CA GLY A 50 -3.65 9.01 -6.22
C GLY A 50 -2.24 8.50 -5.97
N SER A 51 -1.80 8.63 -4.73
CA SER A 51 -0.51 8.18 -4.25
C SER A 51 -0.68 7.38 -2.97
N LEU A 52 -0.31 6.10 -3.01
CA LEU A 52 -0.32 5.22 -1.86
C LEU A 52 1.10 5.14 -1.27
N VAL A 53 1.29 5.54 -0.02
CA VAL A 53 2.59 5.49 0.66
C VAL A 53 2.55 4.45 1.76
N LEU A 54 3.34 3.40 1.63
CA LEU A 54 3.56 2.41 2.67
C LEU A 54 4.45 3.03 3.75
N THR A 55 4.00 2.99 5.01
CA THR A 55 4.68 3.66 6.14
C THR A 55 5.15 2.69 7.22
N GLY A 56 4.63 1.46 7.25
CA GLY A 56 5.06 0.48 8.24
C GLY A 56 4.59 -0.93 7.91
N PHE A 57 5.28 -1.90 8.50
CA PHE A 57 4.91 -3.31 8.45
C PHE A 57 5.17 -3.97 9.81
N ASN A 58 4.22 -4.79 10.26
CA ASN A 58 4.35 -5.63 11.44
C ASN A 58 4.43 -7.09 10.99
N SER A 59 5.60 -7.70 11.09
CA SER A 59 5.83 -9.10 10.71
C SER A 59 5.15 -10.12 11.63
N GLY A 60 4.80 -9.76 12.87
CA GLY A 60 4.11 -10.65 13.80
C GLY A 60 2.62 -10.80 13.52
N THR A 61 1.98 -9.75 12.99
CA THR A 61 0.54 -9.76 12.66
C THR A 61 0.27 -9.70 11.16
N GLY A 62 1.28 -9.40 10.36
CA GLY A 62 1.15 -9.17 8.92
C GLY A 62 0.49 -7.83 8.57
N VAL A 63 0.35 -6.91 9.52
CA VAL A 63 -0.30 -5.61 9.27
C VAL A 63 0.67 -4.70 8.52
N VAL A 64 0.25 -4.21 7.36
CA VAL A 64 0.93 -3.18 6.57
C VAL A 64 0.15 -1.88 6.71
N SER A 65 0.83 -0.84 7.21
CA SER A 65 0.28 0.51 7.33
C SER A 65 0.62 1.31 6.09
N TYR A 66 -0.35 2.07 5.59
CA TYR A 66 -0.18 2.94 4.43
C TYR A 66 -0.99 4.22 4.57
N THR A 67 -0.64 5.25 3.81
CA THR A 67 -1.47 6.41 3.58
C THR A 67 -1.89 6.45 2.12
N TYR A 68 -3.11 6.89 1.83
CA TYR A 68 -3.57 7.10 0.46
C TYR A 68 -3.97 8.56 0.27
N ASP A 69 -3.32 9.22 -0.70
CA ASP A 69 -3.59 10.60 -1.08
C ASP A 69 -4.26 10.64 -2.46
N PRO A 70 -5.57 10.87 -2.55
CA PRO A 70 -6.26 10.96 -3.83
C PRO A 70 -5.83 12.21 -4.60
N SER A 71 -5.64 12.09 -5.92
CA SER A 71 -5.48 13.25 -6.79
C SER A 71 -6.79 14.01 -6.89
N VAL A 72 -6.72 15.35 -6.90
CA VAL A 72 -7.90 16.23 -6.98
C VAL A 72 -8.78 15.82 -8.16
N GLN A 73 -9.97 15.31 -7.85
CA GLN A 73 -10.96 14.98 -8.87
C GLN A 73 -11.81 16.20 -9.20
N SER A 74 -12.04 16.39 -10.50
CA SER A 74 -12.83 17.50 -11.05
C SER A 74 -14.24 17.08 -11.48
N ALA A 75 -14.58 15.80 -11.30
CA ALA A 75 -15.88 15.23 -11.69
C ALA A 75 -16.75 14.96 -10.47
N ASN A 76 -18.06 15.14 -10.61
CA ASN A 76 -19.05 14.97 -9.54
C ASN A 76 -19.52 13.50 -9.44
N SER A 77 -18.67 12.56 -9.82
CA SER A 77 -18.99 11.14 -9.95
C SER A 77 -18.02 10.34 -9.10
N ASP A 78 -18.48 9.16 -8.66
CA ASP A 78 -17.64 8.26 -7.86
C ASP A 78 -16.38 7.90 -8.64
N VAL A 79 -15.23 8.04 -7.99
CA VAL A 79 -13.94 7.61 -8.52
C VAL A 79 -13.49 6.39 -7.75
N THR A 80 -13.26 5.29 -8.47
CA THR A 80 -12.67 4.08 -7.91
C THR A 80 -11.21 4.00 -8.36
N ASP A 81 -10.30 3.85 -7.39
CA ASP A 81 -8.91 3.47 -7.64
C ASP A 81 -8.70 2.00 -7.25
N SER A 82 -8.20 1.20 -8.17
CA SER A 82 -7.99 -0.24 -7.97
C SER A 82 -6.49 -0.52 -7.87
N VAL A 83 -6.04 -0.83 -6.66
CA VAL A 83 -4.65 -1.20 -6.40
C VAL A 83 -4.59 -2.70 -6.16
N THR A 84 -3.93 -3.42 -7.06
CA THR A 84 -3.71 -4.86 -6.89
C THR A 84 -2.67 -5.10 -5.80
N VAL A 85 -2.97 -5.99 -4.86
CA VAL A 85 -2.03 -6.47 -3.85
C VAL A 85 -1.83 -7.97 -4.06
N ALA A 86 -0.62 -8.37 -4.42
CA ALA A 86 -0.22 -9.77 -4.49
C ALA A 86 0.77 -10.07 -3.36
N VAL A 87 0.66 -11.24 -2.77
CA VAL A 87 1.50 -11.70 -1.66
C VAL A 87 2.25 -12.93 -2.15
N THR A 88 3.58 -12.92 -2.00
CA THR A 88 4.45 -14.04 -2.26
C THR A 88 4.96 -14.57 -0.94
N ASP A 89 4.66 -15.84 -0.66
CA ASP A 89 5.16 -16.54 0.53
C ASP A 89 6.60 -17.05 0.29
N ALA A 90 7.33 -17.39 1.35
CA ALA A 90 8.67 -17.93 1.34
C ALA A 90 8.80 -19.24 0.56
N LEU A 91 7.70 -19.96 0.32
CA LEU A 91 7.69 -21.19 -0.49
C LEU A 91 7.49 -20.98 -2.00
N GLY A 92 7.18 -19.75 -2.43
CA GLY A 92 6.97 -19.41 -3.85
C GLY A 92 5.53 -19.61 -4.32
#